data_AF-A0A3S4SRB4-F1
#
_entry.id   AF-A0A3S4SRB4-F1
#
_cell.length_a   1.000
_cell.length_b   1.000
_cell.length_c   1.000
_cell.angle_alpha   90.00
_cell.angle_beta   90.00
_cell.angle_gamma   90.00
#
_symmetry.space_group_name_H-M   'P 1'
#
loop_
_entity.id
_entity.type
_entity.pdbx_description
1 polymer ?
#
loop_
_entity_poly.entity_id
_entity_poly.type
_entity_poly.pdbx_seq_one_letter_code
_entity_poly.pdbx_strand_id
1 'polypeptide(L)' 'MSIEMTTLTLEDIERRRAEIEEIISQPDFKERQEEGVLLSREQRLLDELEDLNFLRYGHVETD' A
#
# COMPACT_ATOMS: atom_id res chain seq x y z
N MET A 1 14.74 -2.68 25.42
CA MET A 1 14.59 -2.99 23.99
C MET A 1 13.58 -1.98 23.48
N SER A 2 14.07 -0.82 23.04
CA SER A 2 13.18 0.23 22.52
C SER A 2 12.81 -0.20 21.12
N ILE A 3 11.60 -0.70 20.94
CA ILE A 3 11.03 -0.79 19.61
C ILE A 3 10.83 0.66 19.22
N GLU A 4 11.72 1.20 18.38
CA GLU A 4 11.44 2.42 17.64
C GLU A 4 10.22 2.07 16.80
N MET A 5 9.03 2.34 17.32
CA MET A 5 7.85 2.50 16.48
C MET A 5 8.19 3.70 15.60
N THR A 6 8.81 3.45 14.44
CA THR A 6 8.76 4.38 13.32
C THR A 6 7.29 4.50 12.99
N THR A 7 6.62 5.44 13.66
CA THR A 7 5.36 6.00 13.21
C THR A 7 5.65 6.50 11.80
N LEU A 8 5.30 5.69 10.79
CA LEU A 8 5.21 6.18 9.43
C LEU A 8 4.38 7.45 9.53
N THR A 9 4.96 8.58 9.15
CA THR A 9 4.21 9.84 9.14
C THR A 9 3.09 9.70 8.12
N LEU A 10 2.02 10.48 8.25
CA LEU A 10 0.98 10.51 7.23
C LEU A 10 1.57 10.78 5.84
N GLU A 11 2.64 11.60 5.76
CA GLU A 11 3.38 11.87 4.53
C GLU A 11 4.09 10.61 3.98
N ASP A 12 4.68 9.78 4.85
CA ASP A 12 5.29 8.51 4.42
C ASP A 12 4.25 7.51 3.93
N ILE A 13 3.09 7.43 4.60
CA ILE A 13 1.97 6.58 4.19
C ILE A 13 1.46 7.00 2.82
N GLU A 14 1.20 8.30 2.62
CA GLU A 14 0.69 8.83 1.35
C GLU A 14 1.72 8.69 0.22
N ARG A 15 3.01 8.92 0.51
CA ARG A 15 4.10 8.70 -0.46
C ARG A 15 4.16 7.24 -0.90
N ARG A 16 4.15 6.31 0.06
CA ARG A 16 4.21 4.88 -0.23
C ARG A 16 2.98 4.41 -1.00
N ARG A 17 1.80 4.89 -0.61
CA ARG A 17 0.55 4.64 -1.31
C ARG A 17 0.59 5.12 -2.76
N ALA A 18 1.08 6.33 -3.02
CA ALA A 18 1.23 6.85 -4.38
C ALA A 18 2.20 6.01 -5.23
N GLU A 19 3.32 5.55 -4.66
CA GLU A 19 4.25 4.65 -5.34
C GLU A 19 3.59 3.32 -5.72
N ILE A 20 2.81 2.73 -4.81
CA ILE A 20 2.09 1.48 -5.09
C ILE A 20 0.98 1.70 -6.13
N GLU A 21 0.21 2.79 -6.00
CA GLU A 21 -0.82 3.17 -6.96
C GLU A 21 -0.25 3.35 -8.37
N GLU A 22 0.94 3.93 -8.51
CA GLU A 22 1.62 4.04 -9.80
C GLU A 22 1.92 2.66 -10.40
N ILE A 23 2.46 1.73 -9.59
CA ILE A 23 2.81 0.37 -10.04
C ILE A 23 1.56 -0.40 -10.48
N ILE A 24 0.49 -0.39 -9.68
CA ILE A 24 -0.75 -1.13 -10.02
C ILE A 24 -1.55 -0.46 -11.15
N SER A 25 -1.28 0.82 -11.43
CA SER A 25 -1.91 1.52 -12.56
C SER A 25 -1.37 1.06 -13.92
N GLN A 26 -0.18 0.41 -13.94
CA GLN A 26 0.47 -0.03 -15.16
C GLN A 26 -0.40 -1.04 -15.92
N PRO A 27 -0.46 -0.95 -17.26
CA PRO A 27 -1.30 -1.83 -18.07
C PRO A 27 -0.94 -3.31 -17.87
N ASP A 28 0.35 -3.62 -17.80
CA ASP A 28 0.86 -4.97 -17.55
C ASP A 28 0.37 -5.56 -16.22
N PHE A 29 0.27 -4.72 -15.18
CA PHE A 29 -0.24 -5.15 -13.88
C PHE A 29 -1.74 -5.43 -13.97
N LYS A 30 -2.50 -4.54 -14.60
CA LYS A 30 -3.95 -4.70 -14.79
C LYS A 30 -4.28 -5.94 -15.62
N GLU A 31 -3.54 -6.19 -16.70
CA GLU A 31 -3.72 -7.39 -17.52
C GLU A 31 -3.50 -8.65 -16.68
N ARG A 32 -2.41 -8.71 -15.88
CA ARG A 32 -2.17 -9.83 -14.97
C ARG A 32 -3.22 -9.96 -13.86
N GLN A 33 -3.76 -8.84 -13.37
CA GLN A 33 -4.83 -8.82 -12.39
C GLN A 33 -6.14 -9.37 -12.97
N GLU A 34 -6.50 -8.95 -14.19
CA GLU A 34 -7.68 -9.42 -14.91
C GLU A 34 -7.58 -10.91 -15.27
N GLU A 35 -6.40 -11.36 -15.67
CA GLU A 35 -6.11 -12.77 -15.95
C GLU A 35 -5.94 -13.63 -14.68
N GLY A 36 -5.87 -13.01 -13.50
CA GLY A 36 -5.69 -13.71 -12.23
C GLY A 36 -4.32 -14.36 -12.05
N VAL A 37 -3.30 -13.86 -12.75
CA VAL A 37 -1.92 -14.39 -12.80
C VAL A 37 -0.91 -13.47 -12.13
N LEU A 38 -1.34 -12.68 -11.15
CA LEU A 38 -0.46 -11.80 -10.38
C LEU A 38 0.70 -12.56 -9.75
N LEU A 39 1.89 -11.98 -9.84
CA LEU A 39 3.06 -12.50 -9.14
C LEU A 39 2.88 -12.33 -7.63
N SER A 40 3.51 -13.19 -6.83
CA SER A 40 3.41 -13.08 -5.36
C SER A 40 3.89 -11.73 -4.82
N ARG A 41 4.79 -11.05 -5.54
CA ARG A 41 5.23 -9.68 -5.21
C ARG A 41 4.14 -8.65 -5.50
N GLU A 42 3.37 -8.84 -6.57
CA GLU A 42 2.29 -7.95 -6.97
C GLU A 42 1.09 -8.09 -6.04
N GLN A 43 0.76 -9.31 -5.63
CA GLN A 43 -0.25 -9.55 -4.60
C GLN A 43 0.09 -8.81 -3.30
N ARG A 44 1.36 -8.88 -2.87
CA ARG A 44 1.81 -8.15 -1.68
C ARG A 44 1.69 -6.63 -1.81
N LEU A 45 1.79 -6.07 -3.01
CA LEU A 45 1.58 -4.63 -3.22
C LEU A 45 0.12 -4.26 -2.98
N LEU A 46 -0.82 -5.10 -3.40
CA LEU A 46 -2.24 -4.90 -3.11
C LEU A 46 -2.55 -5.03 -1.62
N ASP A 47 -1.99 -6.05 -0.97
CA ASP A 47 -2.15 -6.25 0.48
C ASP A 47 -1.55 -5.06 1.25
N GLU A 48 -0.35 -4.60 0.86
CA GLU A 48 0.30 -3.42 1.46
C GLU A 48 -0.53 -2.14 1.23
N LEU A 49 -1.14 -1.96 0.06
CA LEU A 49 -2.02 -0.83 -0.21
C LEU A 49 -3.27 -0.84 0.68
N GLU A 50 -3.84 -2.01 0.94
CA GLU A 50 -4.97 -2.17 1.88
C GLU A 50 -4.55 -1.79 3.31
N ASP A 51 -3.40 -2.28 3.77
CA ASP A 51 -2.83 -1.95 5.08
C ASP A 51 -2.58 -0.44 5.21
N LEU A 52 -2.01 0.20 4.19
CA LEU A 52 -1.75 1.65 4.18
C LEU A 52 -3.05 2.46 4.21
N ASN A 53 -4.09 2.01 3.49
CA ASN A 53 -5.40 2.64 3.55
C ASN A 53 -6.00 2.51 4.96
N PHE A 54 -5.89 1.34 5.60
CA PHE A 54 -6.34 1.12 6.97
C PHE A 54 -5.61 2.04 7.96
N LEU A 55 -4.28 2.13 7.85
CA LEU A 55 -3.46 3.01 8.69
C LEU A 55 -3.83 4.48 8.53
N ARG A 56 -4.19 4.91 7.31
CA ARG A 56 -4.71 6.26 7.06
C ARG A 56 -6.01 6.50 7.82
N TYR A 57 -7.00 5.60 7.74
CA TYR A 57 -8.28 5.75 8.46
C TYR A 57 -8.10 5.76 9.98
N GLY A 58 -7.24 4.90 10.52
CA GLY A 58 -6.91 4.88 11.94
C GLY A 58 -6.25 6.16 12.45
N HIS A 59 -5.63 6.95 11.57
CA HIS A 59 -5.09 8.27 11.91
C HIS A 59 -6.17 9.38 11.87
N VAL A 60 -7.27 9.20 11.13
CA VAL A 60 -8.36 10.19 11.04
C VAL A 60 -9.35 10.07 12.22
N GLU A 61 -9.52 8.89 12.81
CA GLU A 61 -10.46 8.68 13.95
C GLU A 61 -9.96 9.22 15.30
N THR A 62 -8.72 9.73 15.38
CA THR A 62 -8.14 10.25 16.62
C THR A 62 -8.12 11.78 16.75
N ASP A 63 -8.76 12.52 15.84
CA ASP A 63 -8.90 13.99 15.94
C ASP A 63 -10.21 14.41 16.63
#